data_AF-A0A315XX60-F1
#
_entry.id   AF-A0A315XX60-F1
#
_cell.length_a   1.000
_cell.length_b   1.000
_cell.length_c   1.000
_cell.angle_alpha   90.00
_cell.angle_beta   90.00
_cell.angle_gamma   90.00
#
_symmetry.space_group_name_H-M   'P 1'
#
loop_
_entity.id
_entity.type
_entity.pdbx_description
1 polymer ?
#
loop_
_entity_poly.entity_id
_entity_poly.type
_entity_poly.pdbx_seq_one_letter_code
_entity_poly.pdbx_strand_id
1 'polypeptide(L)'
;MNTDISDFFVSYAETEDFPLVMCDLDYRIIYLNPAAVSAYDSYGGNDLVGRSLSVFMDEEAKSKVDMVIEWFKEDREHNCLLAVQDNRSDKDIYMCALRNGNGELIGFCSRHRSRIKDTAEPYTTID
;
A
#
# COMPACT_ATOMS: atom_id res chain seq x y z
N MET A 1 -12.67 -24.98 11.91
CA MET A 1 -12.54 -24.19 10.66
C MET A 1 -11.06 -23.93 10.49
N ASN A 2 -10.51 -24.24 9.32
CA ASN A 2 -9.10 -23.98 9.02
C ASN A 2 -9.06 -22.67 8.23
N THR A 3 -9.09 -21.54 8.93
CA THR A 3 -8.99 -20.21 8.32
C THR A 3 -7.54 -19.97 7.92
N ASP A 4 -7.30 -19.51 6.69
CA ASP A 4 -5.95 -19.23 6.23
C ASP A 4 -5.45 -17.94 6.90
N ILE A 5 -4.15 -17.86 7.25
CA ILE A 5 -3.60 -16.65 7.84
C ILE A 5 -3.73 -15.45 6.88
N SER A 6 -3.76 -15.71 5.57
CA SER A 6 -4.02 -14.69 4.56
C SER A 6 -5.39 -14.05 4.69
N ASP A 7 -6.43 -14.79 5.13
CA ASP A 7 -7.77 -14.23 5.35
C ASP A 7 -7.72 -13.12 6.41
N PHE A 8 -6.95 -13.32 7.49
CA PHE A 8 -6.77 -12.30 8.53
C PHE A 8 -6.05 -11.06 8.03
N PHE A 9 -5.01 -11.21 7.20
CA PHE A 9 -4.27 -10.07 6.65
C PHE A 9 -5.08 -9.29 5.63
N VAL A 10 -5.87 -9.98 4.79
CA VAL A 10 -6.80 -9.31 3.86
C VAL A 10 -7.85 -8.54 4.66
N SER A 11 -8.52 -9.16 5.63
CA SER A 11 -9.50 -8.46 6.47
C SER A 11 -8.89 -7.29 7.25
N TYR A 12 -7.65 -7.41 7.74
CA TYR A 12 -6.95 -6.27 8.35
C TYR A 12 -6.78 -5.12 7.34
N ALA A 13 -6.29 -5.41 6.14
CA ALA A 13 -6.09 -4.40 5.10
C ALA A 13 -7.42 -3.73 4.66
N GLU A 14 -8.54 -4.46 4.73
CA GLU A 14 -9.87 -3.92 4.47
C GLU A 14 -10.35 -2.95 5.56
N THR A 15 -9.81 -3.03 6.79
CA THR A 15 -10.15 -2.12 7.89
C THR A 15 -9.41 -0.78 7.85
N GLU A 16 -8.35 -0.67 7.05
CA GLU A 16 -7.60 0.57 6.87
C GLU A 16 -8.44 1.62 6.13
N ASP A 17 -8.45 2.84 6.69
CA ASP A 17 -9.20 3.99 6.15
C ASP A 17 -8.43 4.74 5.04
N PHE A 18 -7.15 4.43 4.88
CA PHE A 18 -6.32 4.96 3.79
C PHE A 18 -6.25 4.02 2.59
N PRO A 19 -6.08 4.57 1.37
CA PRO A 19 -5.80 3.76 0.19
C PRO A 19 -4.56 2.88 0.37
N LEU A 20 -4.76 1.57 0.31
CA LEU A 20 -3.69 0.58 0.29
C LEU A 20 -3.68 -0.09 -1.08
N VAL A 21 -2.56 0.06 -1.79
CA VAL A 21 -2.30 -0.58 -3.08
C VAL A 21 -1.13 -1.53 -2.92
N MET A 22 -1.29 -2.79 -3.31
CA MET A 22 -0.17 -3.75 -3.38
C MET A 22 0.11 -4.10 -4.83
N CYS A 23 1.40 -4.17 -5.17
CA CYS A 23 1.89 -4.58 -6.48
C CYS A 23 2.93 -5.68 -6.36
N ASP A 24 3.01 -6.53 -7.38
CA ASP A 24 4.17 -7.39 -7.58
C ASP A 24 5.36 -6.59 -8.16
N LEU A 25 6.49 -7.27 -8.41
CA LEU A 25 7.70 -6.66 -8.95
C LEU A 25 7.62 -6.29 -10.44
N ASP A 26 6.59 -6.75 -11.15
CA ASP A 26 6.29 -6.37 -12.53
C ASP A 26 5.29 -5.20 -12.59
N TYR A 27 5.11 -4.48 -11.47
CA TYR A 27 4.20 -3.34 -11.29
C TYR A 27 2.72 -3.73 -11.45
N ARG A 28 2.37 -5.01 -11.47
CA ARG A 28 0.97 -5.41 -11.57
C ARG A 28 0.30 -5.23 -10.22
N ILE A 29 -0.83 -4.52 -10.21
CA ILE A 29 -1.66 -4.33 -9.02
C ILE A 29 -2.26 -5.69 -8.67
N ILE A 30 -1.92 -6.22 -7.50
CA ILE A 30 -2.42 -7.52 -7.02
C ILE A 30 -3.55 -7.38 -6.01
N TYR A 31 -3.65 -6.22 -5.35
CA TYR A 31 -4.68 -5.96 -4.36
C TYR A 31 -4.92 -4.45 -4.17
N LEU A 32 -6.18 -4.11 -3.92
CA LEU A 32 -6.65 -2.79 -3.51
C LEU A 32 -7.59 -2.98 -2.32
N ASN A 33 -7.40 -2.23 -1.24
CA ASN A 33 -8.40 -2.20 -0.18
C ASN A 33 -9.63 -1.34 -0.58
N PRO A 34 -10.74 -1.39 0.16
CA PRO A 34 -11.95 -0.63 -0.16
C PRO A 34 -11.71 0.87 -0.28
N ALA A 35 -10.84 1.44 0.58
CA ALA A 35 -10.46 2.84 0.52
C ALA A 35 -9.75 3.20 -0.81
N ALA A 36 -8.87 2.34 -1.31
CA ALA A 36 -8.20 2.53 -2.60
C ALA A 36 -9.18 2.36 -3.77
N VAL A 37 -10.08 1.37 -3.72
CA VAL A 37 -11.13 1.19 -4.73
C VAL A 37 -11.97 2.46 -4.86
N SER A 38 -12.41 3.02 -3.74
CA SER A 38 -13.18 4.27 -3.73
C SER A 38 -12.35 5.48 -4.19
N ALA A 39 -11.10 5.60 -3.75
CA ALA A 39 -10.23 6.73 -4.12
C ALA A 39 -9.89 6.75 -5.62
N TYR A 40 -9.83 5.57 -6.25
CA TYR A 40 -9.47 5.40 -7.65
C TYR A 40 -10.64 5.00 -8.55
N ASP A 41 -11.88 5.22 -8.12
CA ASP A 41 -13.10 4.89 -8.86
C ASP A 41 -13.09 5.51 -10.28
N SER A 42 -12.66 6.77 -10.40
CA SER A 42 -12.53 7.47 -11.69
C SER A 42 -11.49 6.87 -12.64
N TYR A 43 -10.61 6.00 -12.14
CA TYR A 43 -9.60 5.28 -12.91
C TYR A 43 -9.98 3.81 -13.16
N GLY A 44 -11.12 3.36 -12.64
CA GLY A 44 -11.66 2.01 -12.79
C GLY A 44 -11.86 1.24 -11.47
N GLY A 45 -11.51 1.82 -10.33
CA GLY A 45 -11.74 1.22 -9.01
C GLY A 45 -11.19 -0.20 -8.91
N ASN A 46 -12.06 -1.18 -8.66
CA ASN A 46 -11.68 -2.59 -8.53
C ASN A 46 -11.14 -3.20 -9.85
N ASP A 47 -11.52 -2.67 -11.02
CA ASP A 47 -11.05 -3.15 -12.33
C ASP A 47 -9.56 -2.83 -12.59
N LEU A 48 -8.93 -2.11 -11.67
CA LEU A 48 -7.49 -1.87 -11.66
C LEU A 48 -6.69 -3.09 -11.23
N VAL A 49 -7.28 -4.04 -10.48
CA VAL A 49 -6.59 -5.28 -10.11
C VAL A 49 -6.19 -6.06 -11.37
N GLY A 50 -4.92 -6.43 -11.47
CA GLY A 50 -4.32 -7.04 -12.65
C GLY A 50 -3.87 -6.06 -13.73
N ARG A 51 -4.07 -4.74 -13.57
CA ARG A 51 -3.45 -3.74 -14.45
C ARG A 51 -2.04 -3.39 -13.96
N SER A 52 -1.22 -2.86 -14.86
CA SER A 52 0.09 -2.32 -14.49
C SER A 52 -0.06 -0.93 -13.88
N LEU A 53 0.49 -0.74 -12.68
CA LEU A 53 0.61 0.56 -12.02
C LEU A 53 1.43 1.54 -12.86
N SER A 54 2.35 1.05 -13.71
CA SER A 54 3.18 1.88 -14.58
C SER A 54 2.38 2.76 -15.54
N VAL A 55 1.11 2.41 -15.84
CA VAL A 55 0.22 3.21 -16.69
C VAL A 55 -0.17 4.55 -16.02
N PHE A 56 -0.06 4.63 -14.70
CA PHE A 56 -0.36 5.83 -13.90
C PHE A 56 0.89 6.65 -13.55
N MET A 57 2.06 6.25 -14.05
CA MET A 57 3.34 6.88 -13.75
C MET A 57 3.89 7.53 -15.01
N ASP A 58 4.43 8.74 -14.88
CA ASP A 58 5.37 9.27 -15.87
C ASP A 58 6.75 8.61 -15.71
N GLU A 59 7.66 8.92 -16.63
CA GLU A 59 9.02 8.33 -16.63
C GLU A 59 9.81 8.68 -15.37
N GLU A 60 9.60 9.86 -14.80
CA GLU A 60 10.28 10.29 -13.57
C GLU A 60 9.77 9.51 -12.36
N ALA A 61 8.45 9.40 -12.20
CA ALA A 61 7.81 8.62 -11.14
C ALA A 61 8.20 7.15 -11.23
N LYS A 62 8.19 6.57 -12.43
CA LYS A 62 8.65 5.20 -12.64
C LYS A 62 10.11 5.04 -12.21
N SER A 63 11.01 5.93 -12.66
CA SER A 63 12.43 5.87 -12.30
C SER A 63 12.67 5.92 -10.78
N LYS A 64 11.89 6.74 -10.06
CA LYS A 64 11.94 6.80 -8.59
C LYS A 64 11.48 5.50 -7.94
N VAL A 65 10.40 4.90 -8.43
CA VAL A 65 9.92 3.60 -7.93
C VAL A 65 10.95 2.51 -8.18
N ASP A 66 11.55 2.48 -9.37
CA ASP A 66 12.59 1.52 -9.73
C ASP A 66 13.79 1.63 -8.78
N MET A 67 14.23 2.86 -8.48
CA MET A 67 15.30 3.13 -7.49
C MET A 67 14.95 2.59 -6.09
N VAL A 68 13.70 2.76 -5.63
CA VAL A 68 13.27 2.26 -4.32
C VAL A 68 13.20 0.73 -4.30
N ILE A 69 12.76 0.09 -5.38
CA ILE A 69 12.75 -1.38 -5.52
C ILE A 69 14.17 -1.92 -5.44
N GLU A 70 15.14 -1.32 -6.13
CA GLU A 70 16.54 -1.73 -6.03
C GLU A 70 17.07 -1.54 -4.61
N TRP A 71 16.76 -0.42 -3.96
CA TRP A 71 17.10 -0.21 -2.54
C TRP A 71 16.52 -1.30 -1.62
N PHE A 72 15.28 -1.75 -1.85
CA PHE A 72 14.70 -2.89 -1.11
C PHE A 72 15.39 -4.23 -1.38
N LYS A 73 15.97 -4.41 -2.56
CA LYS A 73 16.71 -5.65 -2.91
C LYS A 73 18.08 -5.71 -2.25
N GLU A 74 18.71 -4.56 -1.99
CA GLU A 74 20.05 -4.48 -1.40
C GLU A 74 20.12 -5.01 0.04
N ASP A 75 19.08 -4.78 0.86
CA ASP A 75 19.04 -5.21 2.25
C ASP A 75 17.62 -5.61 2.68
N ARG A 76 17.49 -6.66 3.49
CA ARG A 76 16.22 -7.09 4.08
C ARG A 76 15.67 -6.12 5.10
N GLU A 77 16.51 -5.27 5.69
CA GLU A 77 16.09 -4.22 6.61
C GLU A 77 15.56 -2.97 5.88
N HIS A 78 15.85 -2.84 4.58
CA HIS A 78 15.27 -1.81 3.72
C HIS A 78 13.81 -2.19 3.40
N ASN A 79 12.90 -1.81 4.30
CA ASN A 79 11.50 -2.24 4.23
C ASN A 79 10.49 -1.13 4.03
N CYS A 80 10.82 0.13 4.31
CA CYS A 80 9.89 1.20 4.06
C CYS A 80 10.58 2.54 3.92
N LEU A 81 10.16 3.34 2.94
CA LEU A 81 10.76 4.61 2.59
C LEU A 81 9.65 5.64 2.31
N LEU A 82 9.84 6.89 2.78
CA LEU A 82 8.90 7.98 2.53
C LEU A 82 8.96 8.36 1.05
N ALA A 83 7.84 8.19 0.34
CA ALA A 83 7.73 8.47 -1.09
C ALA A 83 7.22 9.89 -1.36
N VAL A 84 6.17 10.32 -0.64
CA VAL A 84 5.52 11.62 -0.85
C VAL A 84 5.09 12.21 0.49
N GLN A 85 5.37 13.50 0.68
CA GLN A 85 4.72 14.32 1.70
C GLN A 85 3.57 15.09 1.05
N ASP A 86 2.33 14.60 1.19
CA ASP A 86 1.16 15.24 0.62
C ASP A 86 0.60 16.29 1.58
N ASN A 87 1.07 17.53 1.42
CA ASN A 87 0.63 18.68 2.20
C ASN A 87 -0.80 19.13 1.86
N ARG A 88 -1.44 18.62 0.81
CA ARG A 88 -2.83 18.97 0.48
C ARG A 88 -3.82 18.20 1.34
N SER A 89 -3.46 16.98 1.72
CA SER A 89 -4.28 16.10 2.55
C SER A 89 -3.70 15.84 3.94
N ASP A 90 -2.60 16.53 4.29
CA ASP A 90 -1.84 16.36 5.52
C ASP A 90 -1.43 14.90 5.78
N LYS A 91 -0.97 14.20 4.73
CA LYS A 91 -0.55 12.79 4.78
C LYS A 91 0.88 12.59 4.35
N ASP A 92 1.51 11.58 4.94
CA ASP A 92 2.77 11.01 4.46
C ASP A 92 2.48 9.66 3.80
N ILE A 93 2.98 9.49 2.58
CA ILE A 93 2.84 8.26 1.79
C ILE A 93 4.20 7.59 1.72
N TYR A 94 4.24 6.34 2.16
CA TYR A 94 5.42 5.50 2.16
C TYR A 94 5.25 4.39 1.13
N MET A 95 6.35 4.01 0.51
CA MET A 95 6.45 2.75 -0.20
C MET A 95 7.09 1.75 0.76
N CYS A 96 6.47 0.59 0.95
CA CYS A 96 7.02 -0.46 1.79
C CYS A 96 7.20 -1.77 1.00
N ALA A 97 8.24 -2.53 1.34
CA ALA A 97 8.56 -3.83 0.77
C ALA A 97 7.58 -4.91 1.26
N LEU A 98 7.12 -5.77 0.36
CA LEU A 98 6.42 -7.01 0.70
C LEU A 98 7.37 -8.18 0.49
N ARG A 99 7.50 -9.04 1.51
CA ARG A 99 8.42 -10.17 1.49
C ARG A 99 7.72 -11.49 1.79
N ASN A 100 8.20 -12.58 1.19
CA ASN A 100 7.71 -13.92 1.50
C ASN A 100 8.29 -14.45 2.83
N GLY A 101 7.90 -15.67 3.23
CA GLY A 101 8.38 -16.30 4.46
C GLY A 101 9.90 -16.52 4.55
N ASN A 102 10.62 -16.46 3.43
CA ASN A 102 12.08 -16.53 3.38
C ASN A 102 12.75 -15.16 3.45
N GLY A 103 11.98 -14.06 3.50
CA GLY A 103 12.48 -12.69 3.48
C GLY A 103 12.89 -12.19 2.09
N GLU A 104 12.46 -12.86 1.02
CA GLU A 104 12.69 -12.41 -0.36
C GLU A 104 11.66 -11.36 -0.73
N LEU A 105 12.10 -10.30 -1.42
CA LEU A 105 11.19 -9.27 -1.94
C LEU A 105 10.27 -9.88 -3.01
N ILE A 106 8.96 -9.76 -2.82
CA ILE A 106 7.94 -10.28 -3.76
C ILE A 106 7.03 -9.19 -4.30
N GLY A 107 7.09 -7.99 -3.75
CA GLY A 107 6.25 -6.88 -4.16
C GLY A 107 6.49 -5.66 -3.29
N PHE A 108 5.60 -4.69 -3.44
CA PHE A 108 5.61 -3.46 -2.65
C PHE A 108 4.19 -2.95 -2.46
N CYS A 109 4.00 -2.11 -1.44
CA CYS A 109 2.71 -1.48 -1.20
C CYS A 109 2.85 -0.01 -0.80
N SER A 110 1.75 0.72 -0.91
CA SER A 110 1.60 2.02 -0.26
C SER A 110 1.20 1.84 1.21
N ARG A 111 1.81 2.62 2.10
CA ARG A 111 1.32 2.84 3.47
C ARG A 111 1.16 4.34 3.69
N HIS A 112 0.05 4.71 4.29
CA HIS A 112 -0.27 6.11 4.55
C HIS A 112 -0.22 6.39 6.05
N ARG A 113 0.15 7.61 6.42
CA ARG A 113 0.03 8.12 7.79
C ARG A 113 -0.57 9.51 7.77
N SER A 114 -1.62 9.71 8.56
CA SER A 114 -2.16 11.03 8.83
C SER A 114 -1.19 11.82 9.71
N ARG A 115 -1.01 13.10 9.39
CA ARG A 115 -0.39 14.08 10.29
C ARG A 115 -1.46 14.84 11.09
N ILE A 116 -2.73 14.67 10.75
CA ILE A 116 -3.86 15.18 11.52
C ILE A 116 -4.01 14.32 12.77
N LYS A 117 -4.01 14.97 13.93
CA LYS A 117 -4.17 14.32 15.23
C LYS A 117 -5.53 13.64 15.31
N ASP A 118 -5.54 12.37 15.70
CA ASP A 118 -6.77 11.65 16.00
C ASP A 118 -7.46 12.27 17.22
N THR A 119 -8.78 12.43 17.10
CA THR A 119 -9.67 12.99 18.12
C THR A 119 -10.72 11.99 18.61
N ALA A 120 -10.67 10.75 18.11
CA ALA A 120 -11.54 9.67 18.56
C ALA A 120 -11.36 9.39 20.05
N GLU A 121 -12.48 9.15 20.74
CA GLU A 121 -12.47 8.70 22.12
C GLU A 121 -12.21 7.18 22.18
N PRO A 122 -11.36 6.70 23.08
CA PRO A 122 -11.20 5.26 23.31
C PRO A 122 -12.55 4.62 23.67
N TYR A 123 -12.80 3.40 23.19
CA TYR A 123 -14.01 2.67 23.55
C TYR A 123 -14.09 2.50 25.09
N THR A 124 -15.25 2.79 25.67
CA THR A 124 -15.51 2.62 27.11
C THR A 124 -16.51 1.49 27.36
N THR A 125 -17.61 1.52 26.62
CA THR A 125 -18.57 0.43 26.47
C THR A 125 -18.94 0.28 24.99
N ILE A 126 -19.04 -0.95 24.53
CA ILE A 126 -19.58 -1.31 23.21
C ILE A 126 -20.87 -2.04 23.52
N ASP A 127 -22.02 -1.41 23.23
CA ASP A 127 -23.35 -2.02 23.42
C ASP A 127 -23.62 -3.12 22.38
#